data_AF-A0A1S8CRT4-F1
#
_entry.id   AF-A0A1S8CRT4-F1
#
_cell.length_a   1.000
_cell.length_b   1.000
_cell.length_c   1.000
_cell.angle_alpha   90.00
_cell.angle_beta   90.00
_cell.angle_gamma   90.00
#
_symmetry.space_group_name_H-M   'P 1'
#
loop_
_entity.id
_entity.type
_entity.pdbx_description
1 polymer ?
#
loop_
_entity_poly.entity_id
_entity_poly.type
_entity_poly.pdbx_seq_one_letter_code
_entity_poly.pdbx_strand_id
1 'polypeptide(L)' 'MMEYTIEGITHKVEYDVFDDELIVYLPDGTTRTTWLRGLTIKTAIRPHLISYLNGQKVRHEM' A
#
# COMPACT_ATOMS: atom_id res chain seq x y z
N MET A 1 0.13 8.43 7.96
CA MET A 1 1.23 7.44 7.88
C MET A 1 0.91 6.22 8.75
N MET A 2 1.13 5.01 8.26
CA MET A 2 0.95 3.73 9.00
C MET A 2 2.17 2.82 8.77
N GLU A 3 2.51 2.03 9.77
CA GLU A 3 3.52 0.97 9.68
C GLU A 3 2.83 -0.37 9.40
N TYR A 4 3.35 -1.10 8.42
CA TYR A 4 2.79 -2.39 8.01
C TYR A 4 3.91 -3.41 7.81
N THR A 5 3.82 -4.54 8.51
CA THR A 5 4.82 -5.63 8.41
C THR A 5 4.34 -6.69 7.44
N ILE A 6 5.11 -6.93 6.37
CA ILE A 6 4.88 -8.00 5.39
C ILE A 6 6.14 -8.85 5.35
N GLU A 7 5.98 -10.16 5.53
CA GLU A 7 7.09 -11.13 5.49
C GLU A 7 8.26 -10.78 6.45
N GLY A 8 7.95 -10.16 7.58
CA GLY A 8 8.93 -9.72 8.58
C GLY A 8 9.60 -8.38 8.28
N ILE A 9 9.33 -7.76 7.13
CA ILE A 9 9.83 -6.44 6.77
C ILE A 9 8.76 -5.39 7.10
N THR A 10 9.11 -4.40 7.92
CA THR A 10 8.22 -3.30 8.27
C THR A 10 8.38 -2.16 7.26
N HIS A 11 7.30 -1.85 6.56
CA HIS A 11 7.23 -0.75 5.61
C HIS A 11 6.43 0.42 6.21
N LYS A 12 6.96 1.62 6.02
CA LYS A 12 6.23 2.87 6.32
C LYS A 12 5.47 3.28 5.08
N VAL A 13 4.19 3.55 5.25
CA VAL A 13 3.27 3.83 4.16
C VAL A 13 2.56 5.13 4.46
N GLU A 14 2.64 6.04 3.50
CA GLU A 14 1.89 7.28 3.50
C GLU A 14 0.59 7.05 2.75
N TYR A 15 -0.49 7.59 3.29
CA TYR A 15 -1.80 7.51 2.68
C TYR A 15 -2.60 8.74 3.06
N ASP A 16 -3.49 9.13 2.15
CA ASP A 16 -4.53 10.13 2.37
C ASP A 16 -5.90 9.52 2.13
N VAL A 17 -6.91 10.10 2.77
CA VAL A 17 -8.30 9.73 2.54
C VAL A 17 -9.07 10.99 2.18
N PHE A 18 -9.69 10.98 1.01
CA PHE A 18 -10.57 12.03 0.52
C PHE A 18 -11.96 11.44 0.33
N ASP A 19 -12.88 11.82 1.21
CA ASP A 19 -14.23 11.26 1.27
C ASP A 19 -14.20 9.72 1.43
N ASP A 20 -14.63 8.96 0.42
CA ASP A 20 -14.57 7.49 0.40
C ASP A 20 -13.39 6.95 -0.44
N GLU A 21 -12.49 7.81 -0.93
CA GLU A 21 -11.30 7.42 -1.70
C GLU A 21 -10.04 7.40 -0.83
N LEU A 22 -9.38 6.25 -0.78
CA LEU A 22 -8.06 6.06 -0.19
C LEU A 22 -6.99 6.23 -1.28
N ILE A 23 -6.01 7.08 -1.01
CA ILE A 23 -4.81 7.28 -1.83
C ILE A 23 -3.61 6.75 -1.04
N VAL A 24 -2.83 5.86 -1.65
CA VAL A 24 -1.64 5.24 -1.04
C VAL A 24 -0.41 5.66 -1.83
N TYR A 25 0.58 6.24 -1.15
CA TYR A 25 1.87 6.62 -1.72
C TYR A 25 2.87 5.49 -1.49
N LEU A 26 3.37 4.92 -2.58
CA LEU A 26 4.32 3.81 -2.55
C LEU A 26 5.76 4.34 -2.56
N PRO A 27 6.73 3.57 -2.00
CA PRO A 27 8.13 4.02 -1.93
C PRO A 27 8.83 4.20 -3.29
N ASP A 28 8.29 3.66 -4.39
CA ASP A 28 8.80 3.90 -5.75
C ASP A 28 8.34 5.24 -6.35
N GLY A 29 7.62 6.05 -5.57
CA GLY A 29 7.05 7.32 -6.00
C GLY A 29 5.72 7.18 -6.74
N THR A 30 5.22 5.96 -6.93
CA THR A 30 3.90 5.75 -7.53
C THR A 30 2.79 5.88 -6.50
N THR A 31 1.58 6.19 -6.98
CA THR A 31 0.39 6.27 -6.14
C THR A 31 -0.65 5.26 -6.59
N ARG A 32 -1.38 4.69 -5.64
CA ARG A 32 -2.52 3.81 -5.92
C ARG A 32 -3.76 4.30 -5.18
N THR A 33 -4.90 4.27 -5.85
CA THR A 33 -6.17 4.69 -5.25
C THR A 33 -7.17 3.54 -5.12
N THR A 34 -8.07 3.64 -4.16
CA THR A 34 -9.13 2.65 -3.90
C THR A 34 -10.29 3.30 -3.19
N TRP A 35 -11.49 3.08 -3.70
CA TRP A 35 -12.72 3.42 -2.99
C TRP A 35 -12.92 2.46 -1.82
N LEU A 36 -13.06 3.00 -0.61
CA LEU A 36 -13.22 2.24 0.62
C LEU A 36 -14.56 1.50 0.62
N ARG A 37 -15.66 2.16 0.25
CA ARG A 37 -17.01 1.54 0.16
C ARG A 37 -17.37 0.76 1.43
N GLY A 38 -17.01 1.30 2.60
CA GLY A 38 -17.20 0.66 3.90
C GLY A 38 -16.08 -0.29 4.35
N LEU A 39 -15.01 -0.47 3.56
CA LEU A 39 -13.78 -1.11 4.00
C LEU A 39 -12.98 -0.18 4.91
N THR A 40 -12.30 -0.77 5.89
CA THR A 40 -11.32 0.00 6.67
C THR A 40 -10.08 0.27 5.83
N ILE A 41 -9.44 1.41 6.09
CA ILE A 41 -8.16 1.80 5.48
C ILE A 41 -7.14 0.66 5.57
N LYS A 42 -7.02 0.00 6.74
CA LYS A 42 -6.07 -1.10 6.94
C LYS A 42 -6.34 -2.28 6.01
N THR A 43 -7.61 -2.61 5.77
CA THR A 43 -8.00 -3.68 4.84
C THR A 43 -7.72 -3.30 3.40
N ALA A 44 -7.98 -2.04 3.02
CA ALA A 44 -7.79 -1.53 1.66
C ALA A 44 -6.31 -1.32 1.29
N ILE A 45 -5.43 -0.92 2.23
CA ILE A 45 -3.99 -0.70 2.00
C ILE A 45 -3.25 -2.02 1.76
N ARG A 46 -3.59 -3.08 2.52
CA ARG A 46 -2.87 -4.37 2.50
C ARG A 46 -2.62 -4.93 1.09
N PRO A 47 -3.61 -5.07 0.18
CA PRO A 47 -3.38 -5.62 -1.14
C PRO A 47 -2.44 -4.76 -2.01
N HIS A 48 -2.47 -3.44 -1.85
CA HIS A 48 -1.56 -2.53 -2.57
C HIS A 48 -0.11 -2.77 -2.18
N LEU A 49 0.16 -2.93 -0.89
CA LEU A 49 1.51 -3.19 -0.38
C LEU A 49 2.02 -4.57 -0.80
N ILE A 50 1.20 -5.62 -0.72
CA ILE A 50 1.59 -6.96 -1.15
C ILE A 50 1.94 -6.95 -2.64
N SER A 51 1.10 -6.32 -3.47
CA SER A 51 1.36 -6.19 -4.91
C SER A 51 2.64 -5.41 -5.20
N TYR A 52 2.90 -4.32 -4.46
CA TYR A 52 4.13 -3.55 -4.58
C TYR A 52 5.38 -4.37 -4.26
N LEU A 53 5.37 -5.07 -3.12
CA LEU A 53 6.52 -5.87 -2.66
C LEU A 53 6.79 -7.06 -3.58
N ASN A 54 5.74 -7.74 -4.05
CA ASN A 54 5.90 -8.80 -5.04
C ASN A 54 6.48 -8.26 -6.35
N GLY A 55 6.05 -7.07 -6.78
CA GLY A 55 6.64 -6.39 -7.95
C GLY A 55 8.11 -6.01 -7.74
N GLN A 56 8.50 -5.61 -6.54
CA GLN A 56 9.90 -5.32 -6.21
C GLN A 56 10.77 -6.58 -6.20
N LYS A 57 10.30 -7.70 -5.61
CA LYS A 57 11.04 -8.97 -5.61
C LYS A 57 11.36 -9.43 -7.03
N VAL A 58 10.36 -9.39 -7.91
CA VAL A 58 10.51 -9.72 -9.33
C VAL A 58 11.55 -8.81 -10.03
N ARG A 59 11.70 -7.55 -9.63
CA ARG A 59 12.71 -6.64 -10.19
C ARG A 59 14.11 -6.80 -9.59
N HIS A 60 14.23 -7.40 -8.41
CA HIS A 60 15.52 -7.65 -7.76
C HIS A 60 16.12 -9.01 -8.14
N GLU A 61 15.29 -9.96 -8.56
CA GLU A 61 15.71 -11.31 -9.00
C GLU A 61 15.97 -11.42 -10.52
N MET A 62 15.95 -10.29 -11.26
CA MET A 62 16.29 -10.21 -12.70
C MET A 62 17.68 -9.64 -12.95
#